data_AF-A0A918F985-F1
#
_entry.id   AF-A0A918F985-F1
#
_cell.length_a   1.000
_cell.length_b   1.000
_cell.length_c   1.000
_cell.angle_alpha   90.00
_cell.angle_beta   90.00
_cell.angle_gamma   90.00
#
_symmetry.space_group_name_H-M   'P 1'
#
loop_
_entity.id
_entity.type
_entity.pdbx_description
1 polymer ?
#
loop_
_entity_poly.entity_id
_entity_poly.type
_entity_poly.pdbx_seq_one_letter_code
_entity_poly.pdbx_strand_id
1 'polypeptide(L)'
;MTTKHRALLLFSAATLTGLSWWAAAATPSGSGQRTPSMPGMAMPDKPVAAPFKRVPASQLPAATITGPTRMGTLVMPPGMIMTSTTSMAAMKDMAAVDPAQVKVSAAPTARGDLPLAPRLVNGVKEFRLTLGLTNWTILPTRQVAAYAVNGQVPGPRLRFEQGDRIRVIVKNTLPEATSIHWHGLILDNRMDGVGGVTQPSIAPGATFTYSFTAVQAGTYFYHSHTQVDRQQGLGLYGALIIDPTTRAANIARIRALTTPGDPATALASPQDEPRADKEYVLQLQEWLWRDGYTFPAMIMEGALPNYFTINGKAYPSTDTIQLKVGQSVKLRFIGTNNNFVHPMHVHGGPFEVVARDGLTLKPSARFLADTVNVGPGQRYDVIWKARKSGTWLVHCHIPHHTVNDNVEEQGGGGLTMKIVVKG
;
A
#
# COMPACT_ATOMS: atom_id res chain seq x y z
N MET A 1 -56.14 36.17 -24.93
CA MET A 1 -56.54 34.88 -25.51
C MET A 1 -55.31 33.98 -25.46
N THR A 2 -55.19 32.85 -24.76
CA THR A 2 -56.13 31.90 -24.14
C THR A 2 -55.30 30.98 -23.20
N THR A 3 -55.73 30.86 -21.94
CA THR A 3 -55.70 29.68 -21.00
C THR A 3 -54.48 28.73 -20.96
N LYS A 4 -53.67 28.70 -19.86
CA LYS A 4 -53.79 28.00 -18.55
C LYS A 4 -53.78 26.46 -18.61
N HIS A 5 -52.82 25.82 -17.92
CA HIS A 5 -53.06 24.93 -16.76
C HIS A 5 -51.76 24.63 -15.98
N ARG A 6 -51.76 24.95 -14.67
CA ARG A 6 -50.80 24.54 -13.63
C ARG A 6 -51.52 23.52 -12.75
N ALA A 7 -50.87 22.44 -12.34
CA ALA A 7 -51.34 21.55 -11.27
C ALA A 7 -50.37 21.64 -10.08
N LEU A 8 -50.89 22.18 -8.98
CA LEU A 8 -50.29 22.29 -7.65
C LEU A 8 -51.15 21.37 -6.76
N LEU A 9 -50.55 20.38 -6.11
CA LEU A 9 -51.25 19.51 -5.16
C LEU A 9 -50.83 19.89 -3.73
N LEU A 10 -51.77 20.51 -3.03
CA LEU A 10 -51.82 20.68 -1.58
C LEU A 10 -52.69 19.55 -1.01
N PHE A 11 -52.28 18.95 0.11
CA PHE A 11 -53.21 18.24 0.99
C PHE A 11 -53.02 18.68 2.45
N SER A 12 -54.16 18.85 3.09
CA SER A 12 -54.43 19.48 4.38
C SER A 12 -54.07 18.60 5.58
N ALA A 13 -53.76 19.27 6.69
CA ALA A 13 -53.71 18.70 8.03
C ALA A 13 -55.11 18.48 8.63
N ALA A 14 -55.25 17.43 9.44
CA ALA A 14 -56.17 17.38 10.58
C ALA A 14 -55.64 16.36 11.62
N THR A 15 -55.67 16.79 12.86
CA THR A 15 -55.14 16.24 14.12
C THR A 15 -56.01 15.15 14.76
N LEU A 16 -55.40 14.25 15.53
CA LEU A 16 -55.97 13.66 16.75
C LEU A 16 -54.86 13.17 17.70
N THR A 17 -54.62 14.00 18.73
CA THR A 17 -54.42 13.70 20.16
C THR A 17 -53.65 12.46 20.64
N GLY A 18 -52.62 12.76 21.44
CA GLY A 18 -52.56 12.33 22.85
C GLY A 18 -51.71 11.10 23.16
N LEU A 19 -50.52 11.29 23.73
CA LEU A 19 -50.28 11.33 25.19
C LEU A 19 -48.77 11.37 25.47
N SER A 20 -48.38 12.26 26.38
CA SER A 20 -47.02 12.49 26.87
C SER A 20 -47.03 12.44 28.39
N TRP A 21 -46.22 11.61 29.04
CA TRP A 21 -45.86 11.70 30.48
C TRP A 21 -44.45 11.13 30.63
N TRP A 22 -43.44 11.94 30.96
CA TRP A 22 -42.94 12.31 32.29
C TRP A 22 -42.22 11.20 33.07
N ALA A 23 -41.08 11.61 33.63
CA ALA A 23 -40.11 10.82 34.38
C ALA A 23 -40.61 10.37 35.76
N ALA A 24 -40.09 9.24 36.24
CA ALA A 24 -39.90 8.97 37.66
C ALA A 24 -38.78 7.95 37.87
N ALA A 25 -37.88 8.26 38.79
CA ALA A 25 -36.83 7.38 39.31
C ALA A 25 -37.40 6.42 40.37
N ALA A 26 -36.87 5.20 40.49
CA ALA A 26 -36.71 4.48 41.75
C ALA A 26 -35.90 3.17 41.59
N THR A 27 -35.07 2.92 42.60
CA THR A 27 -34.16 1.80 42.90
C THR A 27 -34.85 0.45 43.20
N PRO A 28 -34.10 -0.66 43.40
CA PRO A 28 -34.59 -2.02 43.17
C PRO A 28 -35.20 -2.68 44.41
N SER A 29 -36.19 -3.55 44.21
CA SER A 29 -36.64 -4.51 45.22
C SER A 29 -37.14 -5.78 44.55
N GLY A 30 -36.63 -6.93 45.00
CA GLY A 30 -37.02 -8.24 44.51
C GLY A 30 -38.38 -8.71 45.01
N SER A 31 -38.93 -9.69 44.31
CA SER A 31 -39.63 -10.88 44.84
C SER A 31 -40.34 -11.56 43.65
N GLY A 32 -40.23 -12.88 43.61
CA GLY A 32 -40.29 -13.62 42.36
C GLY A 32 -41.67 -13.93 41.79
N GLN A 33 -41.63 -14.51 40.59
CA GLN A 33 -42.61 -15.49 40.13
C GLN A 33 -41.95 -16.32 39.03
N ARG A 34 -41.77 -17.63 39.31
CA ARG A 34 -41.34 -18.62 38.32
C ARG A 34 -42.53 -18.92 37.40
N THR A 35 -42.35 -18.73 36.10
CA THR A 35 -43.17 -19.35 35.05
C THR A 35 -42.34 -20.43 34.34
N PRO A 36 -42.98 -21.46 33.75
CA PRO A 36 -42.36 -22.76 33.53
C PRO A 36 -41.36 -22.74 32.37
N SER A 37 -40.23 -23.39 32.62
CA SER A 37 -39.13 -23.64 31.69
C SER A 37 -39.59 -24.31 30.39
N MET A 38 -39.07 -23.84 29.25
CA MET A 38 -39.04 -24.63 28.03
C MET A 38 -38.23 -25.92 28.28
N PRO A 39 -38.68 -27.11 27.83
CA PRO A 39 -37.95 -28.35 28.05
C PRO A 39 -36.71 -28.37 27.16
N GLY A 40 -35.50 -28.44 27.75
CA GLY A 40 -34.28 -28.72 26.98
C GLY A 40 -32.98 -28.04 27.43
N MET A 41 -33.01 -27.09 28.39
CA MET A 41 -31.78 -26.52 28.95
C MET A 41 -31.75 -26.66 30.47
N ALA A 42 -31.40 -27.86 30.95
CA ALA A 42 -30.88 -28.03 32.30
C ALA A 42 -29.35 -27.86 32.22
N MET A 43 -28.85 -26.68 32.59
CA MET A 43 -27.43 -26.50 32.88
C MET A 43 -27.16 -27.18 34.23
N PRO A 44 -26.18 -28.09 34.36
CA PRO A 44 -25.83 -28.64 35.65
C PRO A 44 -25.17 -27.54 36.49
N ASP A 45 -25.71 -27.28 37.69
CA ASP A 45 -25.05 -26.54 38.76
C ASP A 45 -23.81 -27.34 39.20
N LYS A 46 -22.69 -27.16 38.50
CA LYS A 46 -21.36 -27.58 38.96
C LYS A 46 -20.58 -26.35 39.37
N PRO A 47 -19.91 -26.36 40.55
CA PRO A 47 -19.05 -25.27 40.96
C PRO A 47 -17.95 -25.06 39.91
N VAL A 48 -17.71 -23.79 39.58
CA VAL A 48 -16.68 -23.33 38.65
C VAL A 48 -15.35 -23.98 39.01
N ALA A 49 -14.79 -24.73 38.07
CA ALA A 49 -13.49 -25.37 38.21
C ALA A 49 -12.41 -24.32 38.51
N ALA A 50 -11.43 -24.72 39.32
CA ALA A 50 -10.29 -23.95 39.82
C ALA A 50 -9.62 -23.04 38.77
N PRO A 51 -8.94 -21.94 39.19
CA PRO A 51 -8.29 -21.02 38.27
C PRO A 51 -7.33 -21.75 37.34
N PHE A 52 -7.44 -21.49 36.03
CA PHE A 52 -6.52 -22.02 35.01
C PHE A 52 -5.08 -21.77 35.45
N LYS A 53 -4.32 -22.85 35.72
CA LYS A 53 -2.88 -22.76 35.94
C LYS A 53 -2.25 -22.21 34.65
N ARG A 54 -1.60 -21.05 34.73
CA ARG A 54 -0.73 -20.57 33.65
C ARG A 54 0.39 -21.58 33.45
N VAL A 55 0.40 -22.25 32.32
CA VAL A 55 1.52 -23.11 31.91
C VAL A 55 2.62 -22.19 31.37
N PRO A 56 3.85 -22.22 31.93
CA PRO A 56 4.98 -21.49 31.36
C PRO A 56 5.23 -21.94 29.92
N ALA A 57 5.60 -21.02 29.02
CA ALA A 57 5.88 -21.35 27.61
C ALA A 57 6.94 -22.46 27.46
N SER A 58 7.85 -22.60 28.42
CA SER A 58 8.87 -23.66 28.49
C SER A 58 8.31 -25.06 28.76
N GLN A 59 7.02 -25.18 29.10
CA GLN A 59 6.33 -26.44 29.38
C GLN A 59 5.28 -26.79 28.31
N LEU A 60 5.14 -25.96 27.28
CA LEU A 60 4.37 -26.35 26.09
C LEU A 60 5.16 -27.46 25.37
N PRO A 61 4.52 -28.56 24.96
CA PRO A 61 5.18 -29.53 24.09
C PRO A 61 5.66 -28.79 22.84
N ALA A 62 6.86 -29.11 22.35
CA ALA A 62 7.30 -28.62 21.05
C ALA A 62 6.24 -29.07 20.04
N ALA A 63 5.44 -28.12 19.53
CA ALA A 63 4.63 -28.41 18.36
C ALA A 63 5.61 -28.90 17.29
N THR A 64 5.28 -30.00 16.62
CA THR A 64 5.99 -30.41 15.40
C THR A 64 5.66 -29.37 14.33
N ILE A 65 6.17 -28.15 14.48
CA ILE A 65 6.21 -27.15 13.42
C ILE A 65 7.23 -27.74 12.46
N THR A 66 6.75 -28.36 11.39
CA THR A 66 7.61 -28.73 10.28
C THR A 66 8.21 -27.44 9.77
N GLY A 67 9.51 -27.25 10.00
CA GLY A 67 10.28 -26.16 9.42
C GLY A 67 10.16 -26.16 7.89
N PRO A 68 10.81 -25.22 7.20
CA PRO A 68 10.63 -25.08 5.76
C PRO A 68 10.92 -26.38 5.01
N THR A 69 10.01 -26.76 4.11
CA THR A 69 10.12 -27.99 3.33
C THR A 69 11.10 -27.78 2.18
N ARG A 70 12.11 -28.64 2.05
CA ARG A 70 13.05 -28.61 0.92
C ARG A 70 12.54 -29.49 -0.22
N MET A 71 12.48 -28.91 -1.43
CA MET A 71 12.12 -29.59 -2.67
C MET A 71 13.23 -29.36 -3.70
N GLY A 72 14.25 -30.23 -3.70
CA GLY A 72 15.48 -29.98 -4.44
C GLY A 72 16.20 -28.75 -3.90
N THR A 73 16.40 -27.73 -4.76
CA THR A 73 17.00 -26.45 -4.37
C THR A 73 15.98 -25.43 -3.84
N LEU A 74 14.69 -25.75 -3.92
CA LEU A 74 13.62 -24.85 -3.45
C LEU A 74 13.37 -25.04 -1.96
N VAL A 75 13.08 -23.93 -1.28
CA VAL A 75 12.69 -23.90 0.12
C VAL A 75 11.26 -23.37 0.16
N MET A 76 10.31 -24.19 0.62
CA MET A 76 8.88 -23.87 0.62
C MET A 76 8.45 -23.37 2.01
N PRO A 77 7.48 -22.44 2.08
CA PRO A 77 7.00 -21.92 3.35
C PRO A 77 6.27 -23.02 4.15
N PRO A 78 6.46 -23.09 5.48
CA PRO A 78 5.70 -23.99 6.34
C PRO A 78 4.19 -23.76 6.23
N GLY A 79 3.42 -24.85 6.29
CA GLY A 79 1.95 -24.81 6.28
C GLY A 79 1.31 -24.63 4.90
N MET A 80 2.10 -24.49 3.84
CA MET A 80 1.56 -24.38 2.49
C MET A 80 0.99 -25.70 1.99
N ILE A 81 -0.25 -25.66 1.50
CA ILE A 81 -0.93 -26.81 0.92
C ILE A 81 -0.45 -27.01 -0.51
N MET A 82 0.26 -28.12 -0.75
CA MET A 82 0.78 -28.52 -2.06
C MET A 82 0.09 -29.82 -2.48
N THR A 83 -0.45 -29.86 -3.70
CA THR A 83 -1.11 -31.05 -4.25
C THR A 83 -0.24 -31.69 -5.33
N SER A 84 -0.61 -32.89 -5.77
CA SER A 84 0.06 -33.57 -6.91
C SER A 84 -0.01 -32.79 -8.22
N THR A 85 -0.87 -31.78 -8.31
CA THR A 85 -1.03 -30.93 -9.50
C THR A 85 -0.23 -29.63 -9.42
N THR A 86 0.43 -29.34 -8.29
CA THR A 86 1.28 -28.14 -8.20
C THR A 86 2.55 -28.33 -9.03
N SER A 87 2.73 -27.49 -10.06
CA SER A 87 3.88 -27.60 -10.96
C SER A 87 5.18 -27.12 -10.30
N MET A 88 6.32 -27.59 -10.81
CA MET A 88 7.64 -27.09 -10.38
C MET A 88 7.81 -25.58 -10.63
N ALA A 89 7.16 -25.04 -11.67
CA ALA A 89 7.16 -23.60 -11.94
C ALA A 89 6.41 -22.83 -10.84
N ALA A 90 5.23 -23.30 -10.45
CA ALA A 90 4.49 -22.72 -9.33
C ALA A 90 5.28 -22.83 -8.02
N MET A 91 5.90 -23.99 -7.76
CA MET A 91 6.78 -24.16 -6.59
C MET A 91 7.92 -23.15 -6.56
N LYS A 92 8.56 -22.89 -7.71
CA LYS A 92 9.62 -21.89 -7.82
C LYS A 92 9.09 -20.50 -7.48
N ASP A 93 7.91 -20.14 -7.98
CA ASP A 93 7.34 -18.82 -7.77
C ASP A 93 7.03 -18.56 -6.28
N MET A 94 6.68 -19.60 -5.53
CA MET A 94 6.36 -19.57 -4.10
C MET A 94 7.59 -19.76 -3.17
N ALA A 95 8.70 -20.25 -3.71
CA ALA A 95 9.87 -20.61 -2.91
C ALA A 95 10.55 -19.39 -2.28
N ALA A 96 11.26 -19.61 -1.19
CA ALA A 96 12.08 -18.58 -0.56
C ALA A 96 13.11 -17.98 -1.54
N VAL A 97 13.55 -16.77 -1.23
CA VAL A 97 14.81 -16.24 -1.73
C VAL A 97 15.95 -17.03 -1.08
N ASP A 98 16.89 -17.52 -1.89
CA ASP A 98 18.11 -18.17 -1.41
C ASP A 98 19.03 -17.14 -0.74
N PRO A 99 19.23 -17.21 0.59
CA PRO A 99 20.05 -16.23 1.31
C PRO A 99 21.50 -16.21 0.83
N ALA A 100 22.02 -17.31 0.30
CA ALA A 100 23.40 -17.40 -0.20
C ALA A 100 23.65 -16.53 -1.44
N GLN A 101 22.59 -16.12 -2.14
CA GLN A 101 22.68 -15.27 -3.33
C GLN A 101 22.65 -13.77 -2.99
N VAL A 102 22.34 -13.42 -1.73
CA VAL A 102 22.28 -12.02 -1.28
C VAL A 102 23.67 -11.54 -0.89
N LYS A 103 24.24 -10.65 -1.72
CA LYS A 103 25.61 -10.14 -1.53
C LYS A 103 25.68 -8.75 -0.91
N VAL A 104 24.55 -8.05 -0.84
CA VAL A 104 24.46 -6.67 -0.35
C VAL A 104 23.50 -6.64 0.83
N SER A 105 23.89 -5.94 1.90
CA SER A 105 23.03 -5.71 3.06
C SER A 105 22.84 -4.21 3.26
N ALA A 106 21.59 -3.79 3.39
CA ALA A 106 21.26 -2.41 3.69
C ALA A 106 21.55 -2.12 5.17
N ALA A 107 22.15 -0.96 5.44
CA ALA A 107 22.34 -0.49 6.81
C ALA A 107 20.99 -0.40 7.56
N PRO A 108 20.96 -0.58 8.89
CA PRO A 108 19.71 -0.46 9.65
C PRO A 108 18.99 0.88 9.46
N THR A 109 19.78 1.95 9.26
CA THR A 109 19.33 3.33 9.01
C THR A 109 19.02 3.63 7.55
N ALA A 110 19.21 2.67 6.63
CA ALA A 110 18.92 2.87 5.21
C ALA A 110 17.44 3.22 5.01
N ARG A 111 17.15 4.15 4.11
CA ARG A 111 15.80 4.52 3.71
C ARG A 111 15.59 4.17 2.25
N GLY A 112 14.40 3.66 1.93
CA GLY A 112 13.97 3.48 0.55
C GLY A 112 13.34 4.74 -0.02
N ASP A 113 12.87 4.66 -1.27
CA ASP A 113 12.21 5.76 -1.96
C ASP A 113 13.04 7.06 -2.04
N LEU A 114 14.37 6.92 -2.05
CA LEU A 114 15.26 8.07 -2.23
C LEU A 114 15.13 8.62 -3.66
N PRO A 115 15.05 9.95 -3.86
CA PRO A 115 14.99 10.53 -5.19
C PRO A 115 16.21 10.15 -6.03
N LEU A 116 15.97 9.77 -7.29
CA LEU A 116 17.03 9.59 -8.28
C LEU A 116 16.99 10.76 -9.27
N ALA A 117 18.06 11.55 -9.33
CA ALA A 117 18.19 12.61 -10.33
C ALA A 117 18.53 12.01 -11.70
N PRO A 118 17.90 12.47 -12.80
CA PRO A 118 18.27 12.04 -14.14
C PRO A 118 19.56 12.70 -14.61
N ARG A 119 20.29 12.01 -15.48
CA ARG A 119 21.31 12.63 -16.33
C ARG A 119 20.65 13.18 -17.59
N LEU A 120 20.87 14.45 -17.92
CA LEU A 120 20.37 15.02 -19.16
C LEU A 120 21.31 14.66 -20.32
N VAL A 121 20.77 14.03 -21.36
CA VAL A 121 21.52 13.62 -22.56
C VAL A 121 20.73 14.05 -23.79
N ASN A 122 21.20 15.05 -24.51
CA ASN A 122 20.55 15.57 -25.73
C ASN A 122 19.05 15.89 -25.52
N GLY A 123 18.71 16.50 -24.38
CA GLY A 123 17.33 16.84 -24.02
C GLY A 123 16.46 15.67 -23.55
N VAL A 124 17.04 14.48 -23.32
CA VAL A 124 16.38 13.30 -22.73
C VAL A 124 16.84 13.12 -21.29
N LYS A 125 15.90 12.92 -20.36
CA LYS A 125 16.19 12.57 -18.96
C LYS A 125 16.50 11.08 -18.87
N GLU A 126 17.77 10.74 -18.67
CA GLU A 126 18.25 9.37 -18.51
C GLU A 126 18.30 8.96 -17.03
N PHE A 127 17.64 7.87 -16.68
CA PHE A 127 17.75 7.20 -15.39
C PHE A 127 18.44 5.84 -15.56
N ARG A 128 19.15 5.40 -14.52
CA ARG A 128 19.79 4.08 -14.48
C ARG A 128 19.31 3.32 -13.26
N LEU A 129 18.72 2.15 -13.50
CA LEU A 129 18.22 1.26 -12.47
C LEU A 129 18.98 -0.07 -12.55
N THR A 130 19.45 -0.57 -11.41
CA THR A 130 20.01 -1.91 -11.28
C THR A 130 19.10 -2.71 -10.36
N LEU A 131 18.58 -3.83 -10.86
CA LEU A 131 17.71 -4.74 -10.13
C LEU A 131 18.59 -5.83 -9.51
N GLY A 132 18.52 -6.04 -8.20
CA GLY A 132 19.42 -6.98 -7.52
C GLY A 132 18.91 -7.42 -6.16
N LEU A 133 19.56 -8.43 -5.59
CA LEU A 133 19.25 -8.94 -4.26
C LEU A 133 19.91 -8.09 -3.17
N THR A 134 19.12 -7.68 -2.17
CA THR A 134 19.58 -6.95 -0.99
C THR A 134 18.93 -7.50 0.27
N ASN A 135 19.71 -7.71 1.33
CA ASN A 135 19.18 -7.90 2.68
C ASN A 135 18.69 -6.54 3.16
N TRP A 136 17.40 -6.29 3.02
CA TRP A 136 16.76 -5.05 3.37
C TRP A 136 16.32 -5.08 4.84
N THR A 137 16.67 -4.04 5.59
CA THR A 137 16.34 -3.95 7.02
C THR A 137 14.96 -3.30 7.20
N ILE A 138 13.93 -4.06 7.57
CA ILE A 138 12.57 -3.53 7.84
C ILE A 138 12.38 -3.08 9.29
N LEU A 139 13.12 -3.69 10.22
CA LEU A 139 13.26 -3.33 11.63
C LEU A 139 14.73 -3.54 12.05
N PRO A 140 15.28 -2.88 13.08
CA PRO A 140 16.64 -3.11 13.55
C PRO A 140 17.01 -4.58 13.79
N THR A 141 16.02 -5.39 14.16
CA THR A 141 16.14 -6.82 14.46
C THR A 141 15.67 -7.72 13.32
N ARG A 142 15.12 -7.17 12.23
CA ARG A 142 14.54 -7.95 11.13
C ARG A 142 15.00 -7.46 9.77
N GLN A 143 15.67 -8.37 9.06
CA GLN A 143 16.00 -8.22 7.65
C GLN A 143 15.16 -9.18 6.80
N VAL A 144 14.90 -8.76 5.57
CA VAL A 144 14.26 -9.55 4.52
C VAL A 144 15.18 -9.60 3.30
N ALA A 145 15.28 -10.76 2.65
CA ALA A 145 15.98 -10.90 1.38
C ALA A 145 15.07 -10.36 0.26
N ALA A 146 15.37 -9.15 -0.21
CA ALA A 146 14.51 -8.39 -1.10
C ALA A 146 15.09 -8.23 -2.51
N TYR A 147 14.18 -8.07 -3.48
CA TYR A 147 14.47 -7.69 -4.85
C TYR A 147 14.45 -6.17 -4.91
N ALA A 148 15.62 -5.56 -4.80
CA ALA A 148 15.80 -4.13 -4.64
C ALA A 148 16.14 -3.45 -5.97
N VAL A 149 15.77 -2.17 -6.09
CA VAL A 149 16.17 -1.30 -7.19
C VAL A 149 17.23 -0.34 -6.66
N ASN A 150 18.40 -0.33 -7.30
CA ASN A 150 19.58 0.44 -6.83
C ASN A 150 19.92 0.19 -5.35
N GLY A 151 19.72 -1.05 -4.88
CA GLY A 151 20.05 -1.46 -3.51
C GLY A 151 19.10 -0.95 -2.42
N GLN A 152 17.95 -0.36 -2.78
CA GLN A 152 16.94 0.12 -1.83
C GLN A 152 15.54 -0.46 -2.09
N VAL A 153 14.74 -0.54 -1.03
CA VAL A 153 13.32 -0.92 -1.08
C VAL A 153 12.52 0.10 -0.27
N PRO A 154 11.53 0.81 -0.85
CA PRO A 154 11.20 0.85 -2.27
C PRO A 154 12.38 1.32 -3.11
N GLY A 155 12.32 1.03 -4.40
CA GLY A 155 13.23 1.58 -5.39
C GLY A 155 13.25 3.12 -5.40
N PRO A 156 14.26 3.72 -6.05
CA PRO A 156 14.38 5.17 -6.10
C PRO A 156 13.13 5.84 -6.64
N ARG A 157 12.76 6.99 -6.07
CA ARG A 157 11.68 7.82 -6.58
C ARG A 157 12.12 8.47 -7.88
N LEU A 158 11.38 8.22 -8.95
CA LEU A 158 11.55 8.93 -10.22
C LEU A 158 10.60 10.13 -10.23
N ARG A 159 11.12 11.33 -10.49
CA ARG A 159 10.31 12.55 -10.62
C ARG A 159 10.73 13.35 -11.85
N PHE A 160 9.77 13.69 -12.69
CA PHE A 160 9.98 14.46 -13.92
C PHE A 160 8.68 15.20 -14.29
N GLU A 161 8.68 15.98 -15.36
CA GLU A 161 7.52 16.77 -15.76
C GLU A 161 6.77 16.12 -16.92
N GLN A 162 5.48 16.44 -17.03
CA GLN A 162 4.66 16.15 -18.18
C GLN A 162 5.35 16.68 -19.45
N GLY A 163 5.35 15.86 -20.49
CA GLY A 163 5.99 16.08 -21.77
C GLY A 163 7.49 15.77 -21.78
N ASP A 164 8.16 15.45 -20.67
CA ASP A 164 9.57 15.06 -20.73
C ASP A 164 9.81 13.80 -21.56
N ARG A 165 10.92 13.77 -22.29
CA ARG A 165 11.45 12.55 -22.91
C ARG A 165 12.29 11.81 -21.89
N ILE A 166 11.91 10.58 -21.61
CA ILE A 166 12.49 9.74 -20.57
C ILE A 166 13.21 8.56 -21.23
N ARG A 167 14.38 8.23 -20.68
CA ARG A 167 15.07 6.99 -21.00
C ARG A 167 15.50 6.30 -19.71
N VAL A 168 15.06 5.08 -19.48
CA VAL A 168 15.44 4.30 -18.29
C VAL A 168 16.23 3.07 -18.70
N ILE A 169 17.50 3.03 -18.33
CA ILE A 169 18.40 1.91 -18.58
C ILE A 169 18.32 0.99 -17.37
N VAL A 170 17.79 -0.21 -17.56
CA VAL A 170 17.56 -1.20 -16.51
C VAL A 170 18.54 -2.36 -16.69
N LYS A 171 19.42 -2.57 -15.71
CA LYS A 171 20.34 -3.71 -15.62
C LYS A 171 19.76 -4.76 -14.68
N ASN A 172 19.59 -5.98 -15.16
CA ASN A 172 19.17 -7.10 -14.33
C ASN A 172 20.39 -7.81 -13.73
N THR A 173 20.52 -7.80 -12.40
CA THR A 173 21.50 -8.59 -11.65
C THR A 173 20.86 -9.63 -10.71
N LEU A 174 19.54 -9.82 -10.83
CA LEU A 174 18.80 -10.88 -10.16
C LEU A 174 19.19 -12.26 -10.74
N PRO A 175 18.97 -13.35 -9.99
CA PRO A 175 19.20 -14.71 -10.48
C PRO A 175 18.15 -15.21 -11.49
N GLU A 176 17.15 -14.39 -11.81
CA GLU A 176 16.04 -14.73 -12.70
C GLU A 176 15.68 -13.59 -13.66
N ALA A 177 14.98 -13.95 -14.73
CA ALA A 177 14.51 -12.97 -15.71
C ALA A 177 13.49 -12.02 -15.07
N THR A 178 13.47 -10.78 -15.52
CA THR A 178 12.59 -9.74 -14.97
C THR A 178 12.15 -8.76 -16.06
N SER A 179 11.32 -7.79 -15.72
CA SER A 179 10.96 -6.65 -16.57
C SER A 179 10.44 -5.54 -15.66
N ILE A 180 10.40 -4.29 -16.12
CA ILE A 180 9.78 -3.18 -15.36
C ILE A 180 8.59 -2.62 -16.15
N HIS A 181 7.41 -2.62 -15.53
CA HIS A 181 6.21 -1.96 -16.02
C HIS A 181 6.02 -0.59 -15.37
N TRP A 182 5.51 0.36 -16.16
CA TRP A 182 5.29 1.75 -15.77
C TRP A 182 3.81 1.96 -15.46
N HIS A 183 3.41 1.60 -14.25
CA HIS A 183 2.00 1.44 -13.90
C HIS A 183 1.20 2.73 -14.07
N GLY A 184 0.21 2.64 -14.97
CA GLY A 184 -0.72 3.73 -15.28
C GLY A 184 -0.24 4.68 -16.37
N LEU A 185 0.95 4.46 -16.95
CA LEU A 185 1.45 5.29 -18.05
C LEU A 185 0.89 4.86 -19.41
N ILE A 186 0.56 5.85 -20.23
CA ILE A 186 0.19 5.73 -21.63
C ILE A 186 1.47 5.97 -22.45
N LEU A 187 1.96 4.90 -23.08
CA LEU A 187 3.22 4.87 -23.82
C LEU A 187 3.14 3.88 -25.00
N ASP A 188 4.17 3.83 -25.83
CA ASP A 188 4.28 2.79 -26.87
C ASP A 188 4.29 1.42 -26.20
N ASN A 189 3.44 0.50 -26.67
CA ASN A 189 3.27 -0.83 -26.11
C ASN A 189 4.62 -1.57 -25.94
N ARG A 190 5.60 -1.37 -26.82
CA ARG A 190 6.94 -1.99 -26.73
C ARG A 190 7.75 -1.55 -25.51
N MET A 191 7.32 -0.50 -24.83
CA MET A 191 7.94 0.08 -23.64
C MET A 191 7.11 -0.18 -22.38
N ASP A 192 6.04 -0.98 -22.48
CA ASP A 192 5.11 -1.25 -21.39
C ASP A 192 5.67 -2.21 -20.34
N GLY A 193 6.60 -3.10 -20.72
CA GLY A 193 7.36 -3.87 -19.74
C GLY A 193 6.74 -5.18 -19.27
N VAL A 194 5.74 -5.71 -19.97
CA VAL A 194 5.14 -7.02 -19.67
C VAL A 194 6.01 -8.13 -20.30
N GLY A 195 6.74 -8.85 -19.45
CA GLY A 195 7.67 -9.89 -19.89
C GLY A 195 6.98 -11.03 -20.63
N GLY A 196 7.44 -11.34 -21.83
CA GLY A 196 6.87 -12.36 -22.70
C GLY A 196 5.64 -11.92 -23.50
N VAL A 197 5.11 -10.71 -23.27
CA VAL A 197 3.94 -10.18 -23.99
C VAL A 197 4.31 -8.96 -24.83
N THR A 198 4.77 -7.88 -24.20
CA THR A 198 5.09 -6.63 -24.91
C THR A 198 6.58 -6.49 -25.21
N GLN A 199 7.41 -7.25 -24.50
CA GLN A 199 8.84 -7.41 -24.75
C GLN A 199 9.33 -8.76 -24.23
N PRO A 200 10.48 -9.27 -24.70
CA PRO A 200 11.21 -10.32 -23.98
C PRO A 200 11.58 -9.85 -22.56
N SER A 201 11.51 -10.75 -21.59
CA SER A 201 12.03 -10.48 -20.24
C SER A 201 13.54 -10.22 -20.31
N ILE A 202 14.02 -9.32 -19.46
CA ILE A 202 15.42 -8.98 -19.26
C ILE A 202 16.09 -10.17 -18.57
N ALA A 203 16.88 -10.94 -19.32
CA ALA A 203 17.61 -12.08 -18.77
C ALA A 203 18.61 -11.66 -17.66
N PRO A 204 18.99 -12.55 -16.73
CA PRO A 204 20.05 -12.30 -15.77
C PRO A 204 21.33 -11.76 -16.46
N GLY A 205 21.90 -10.69 -15.93
CA GLY A 205 23.08 -10.01 -16.48
C GLY A 205 22.80 -9.07 -17.66
N ALA A 206 21.62 -9.15 -18.28
CA ALA A 206 21.25 -8.33 -19.43
C ALA A 206 20.81 -6.92 -19.03
N THR A 207 20.72 -6.04 -20.02
CA THR A 207 20.24 -4.66 -19.88
C THR A 207 19.17 -4.38 -20.91
N PHE A 208 18.12 -3.67 -20.52
CA PHE A 208 17.09 -3.16 -21.42
C PHE A 208 16.92 -1.66 -21.24
N THR A 209 16.56 -0.96 -22.31
CA THR A 209 16.35 0.49 -22.28
C THR A 209 14.91 0.81 -22.62
N TYR A 210 14.18 1.35 -21.65
CA TYR A 210 12.85 1.92 -21.85
C TYR A 210 12.98 3.36 -22.34
N SER A 211 12.18 3.77 -23.32
CA SER A 211 12.18 5.13 -23.84
C SER A 211 10.76 5.58 -24.17
N PHE A 212 10.28 6.62 -23.50
CA PHE A 212 8.92 7.14 -23.70
C PHE A 212 8.84 8.65 -23.43
N THR A 213 7.72 9.27 -23.81
CA THR A 213 7.39 10.64 -23.41
C THR A 213 6.32 10.58 -22.33
N ALA A 214 6.51 11.33 -21.24
CA ALA A 214 5.59 11.37 -20.11
C ALA A 214 4.35 12.21 -20.42
N VAL A 215 3.33 11.66 -21.08
CA VAL A 215 2.15 12.46 -21.51
C VAL A 215 1.14 12.75 -20.40
N GLN A 216 1.27 12.11 -19.24
CA GLN A 216 0.41 12.28 -18.08
C GLN A 216 1.08 13.06 -16.95
N ALA A 217 0.30 13.58 -16.01
CA ALA A 217 0.78 14.15 -14.75
C ALA A 217 0.08 13.44 -13.58
N GLY A 218 0.76 13.31 -12.43
CA GLY A 218 0.20 12.70 -11.22
C GLY A 218 1.11 11.71 -10.50
N THR A 219 0.49 10.93 -9.62
CA THR A 219 1.12 9.87 -8.81
C THR A 219 0.99 8.50 -9.50
N TYR A 220 2.13 7.94 -9.87
CA TYR A 220 2.29 6.63 -10.50
C TYR A 220 3.39 5.85 -9.75
N PHE A 221 3.68 4.65 -10.24
CA PHE A 221 4.76 3.83 -9.75
C PHE A 221 5.26 2.90 -10.86
N TYR A 222 6.37 2.22 -10.62
CA TYR A 222 6.89 1.18 -11.48
C TYR A 222 7.10 -0.09 -10.67
N HIS A 223 6.96 -1.24 -11.31
CA HIS A 223 7.14 -2.52 -10.64
C HIS A 223 7.53 -3.62 -11.63
N SER A 224 7.94 -4.76 -11.11
CA SER A 224 8.21 -5.93 -11.94
C SER A 224 6.96 -6.43 -12.65
N HIS A 225 7.07 -6.81 -13.92
CA HIS A 225 5.97 -7.45 -14.66
C HIS A 225 6.36 -8.79 -15.30
N THR A 226 7.30 -9.48 -14.64
CA THR A 226 7.63 -10.90 -14.83
C THR A 226 7.43 -11.57 -13.46
N GLN A 227 6.61 -12.63 -13.39
CA GLN A 227 6.30 -13.33 -12.12
C GLN A 227 5.89 -12.35 -10.99
N VAL A 228 4.83 -11.56 -11.23
CA VAL A 228 4.48 -10.41 -10.38
C VAL A 228 4.27 -10.79 -8.92
N ASP A 229 3.54 -11.87 -8.66
CA ASP A 229 3.27 -12.38 -7.30
C ASP A 229 4.56 -12.62 -6.51
N ARG A 230 5.61 -13.09 -7.20
CA ARG A 230 6.95 -13.28 -6.64
C ARG A 230 7.72 -11.97 -6.55
N GLN A 231 8.03 -11.35 -7.68
CA GLN A 231 9.06 -10.32 -7.75
C GLN A 231 8.61 -9.01 -7.09
N GLN A 232 7.35 -8.61 -7.28
CA GLN A 232 6.81 -7.42 -6.62
C GLN A 232 6.56 -7.69 -5.13
N GLY A 233 6.08 -8.89 -4.76
CA GLY A 233 5.96 -9.34 -3.38
C GLY A 233 7.30 -9.35 -2.62
N LEU A 234 8.42 -9.53 -3.34
CA LEU A 234 9.78 -9.48 -2.81
C LEU A 234 10.42 -8.09 -2.83
N GLY A 235 9.70 -7.04 -3.25
CA GLY A 235 10.16 -5.65 -3.14
C GLY A 235 10.47 -4.92 -4.44
N LEU A 236 10.23 -5.54 -5.60
CA LEU A 236 10.64 -4.98 -6.90
C LEU A 236 9.65 -3.93 -7.42
N TYR A 237 9.61 -2.77 -6.76
CA TYR A 237 8.76 -1.62 -7.09
C TYR A 237 9.40 -0.29 -6.68
N GLY A 238 8.86 0.84 -7.17
CA GLY A 238 9.25 2.18 -6.73
C GLY A 238 8.31 3.28 -7.26
N ALA A 239 8.33 4.46 -6.63
CA ALA A 239 7.40 5.53 -6.97
C ALA A 239 7.82 6.34 -8.22
N LEU A 240 6.83 6.82 -8.95
CA LEU A 240 7.00 7.64 -10.15
C LEU A 240 6.05 8.84 -10.09
N ILE A 241 6.59 10.04 -9.94
CA ILE A 241 5.81 11.27 -9.84
C ILE A 241 6.01 12.10 -11.10
N ILE A 242 4.92 12.50 -11.76
CA ILE A 242 4.99 13.35 -12.94
C ILE A 242 4.34 14.70 -12.63
N ASP A 243 5.15 15.75 -12.59
CA ASP A 243 4.69 17.10 -12.31
C ASP A 243 4.01 17.72 -13.55
N PRO A 244 2.93 18.50 -13.39
CA PRO A 244 2.40 19.34 -14.46
C PRO A 244 3.46 20.29 -15.02
N THR A 245 3.40 20.60 -16.32
CA THR A 245 4.41 21.44 -16.98
C THR A 245 3.85 22.80 -17.42
N THR A 246 4.66 23.85 -17.31
CA THR A 246 4.41 25.14 -18.00
C THR A 246 5.25 25.31 -19.26
N ARG A 247 6.14 24.35 -19.58
CA ARG A 247 7.11 24.52 -20.67
C ARG A 247 6.43 24.38 -22.02
N ALA A 248 6.50 25.42 -22.85
CA ALA A 248 5.92 25.44 -24.19
C ALA A 248 6.36 24.25 -25.06
N ALA A 249 7.63 23.85 -25.00
CA ALA A 249 8.15 22.70 -25.74
C ALA A 249 7.53 21.36 -25.29
N ASN A 250 7.25 21.21 -23.99
CA ASN A 250 6.59 20.01 -23.47
C ASN A 250 5.11 20.02 -23.82
N ILE A 251 4.44 21.16 -23.68
CA ILE A 251 3.03 21.35 -24.08
C ILE A 251 2.85 21.00 -25.56
N ALA A 252 3.72 21.50 -26.44
CA ALA A 252 3.69 21.18 -27.86
C ALA A 252 3.87 19.68 -28.12
N ARG A 253 4.77 19.02 -27.39
CA ARG A 253 5.00 17.57 -27.51
C ARG A 253 3.80 16.75 -27.06
N ILE A 254 3.16 17.11 -25.95
CA ILE A 254 1.97 16.43 -25.45
C ILE A 254 0.85 16.54 -26.49
N ARG A 255 0.56 17.74 -26.98
CA ARG A 255 -0.47 17.98 -28.02
C ARG A 255 -0.22 17.19 -29.31
N ALA A 256 1.04 16.91 -29.64
CA ALA A 256 1.39 16.11 -30.82
C ALA A 256 1.26 14.59 -30.61
N LEU A 257 1.18 14.13 -29.35
CA LEU A 257 1.17 12.71 -28.99
C LEU A 257 -0.18 12.24 -28.43
N THR A 258 -1.11 13.15 -28.15
CA THR A 258 -2.34 12.84 -27.43
C THR A 258 -3.58 13.27 -28.20
N THR A 259 -4.70 12.61 -27.92
CA THR A 259 -5.98 12.93 -28.53
C THR A 259 -6.59 14.17 -27.86
N PRO A 260 -6.97 15.21 -28.62
CA PRO A 260 -7.64 16.37 -28.05
C PRO A 260 -8.91 15.99 -27.27
N GLY A 261 -9.02 16.47 -26.03
CA GLY A 261 -10.18 16.22 -25.18
C GLY A 261 -10.15 14.90 -24.40
N ASP A 262 -9.14 14.06 -24.58
CA ASP A 262 -8.96 12.86 -23.75
C ASP A 262 -8.60 13.26 -22.31
N PRO A 263 -9.44 12.95 -21.30
CA PRO A 263 -9.15 13.29 -19.91
C PRO A 263 -7.93 12.55 -19.35
N ALA A 264 -7.56 11.38 -19.90
CA ALA A 264 -6.43 10.59 -19.40
C ALA A 264 -5.08 11.25 -19.69
N THR A 265 -4.99 12.04 -20.76
CA THR A 265 -3.76 12.70 -21.23
C THR A 265 -3.90 14.22 -21.30
N ALA A 266 -4.91 14.78 -20.64
CA ALA A 266 -5.15 16.20 -20.58
C ALA A 266 -3.91 16.96 -20.06
N LEU A 267 -3.66 18.14 -20.62
CA LEU A 267 -2.62 19.04 -20.13
C LEU A 267 -2.96 19.45 -18.70
N ALA A 268 -2.16 19.00 -17.75
CA ALA A 268 -2.32 19.38 -16.36
C ALA A 268 -1.77 20.80 -16.16
N SER A 269 -2.54 21.61 -15.46
CA SER A 269 -2.16 22.97 -15.10
C SER A 269 -1.49 22.96 -13.72
N PRO A 270 -0.26 23.50 -13.56
CA PRO A 270 0.37 23.63 -12.24
C PRO A 270 -0.40 24.49 -11.25
N GLN A 271 -1.34 25.33 -11.73
CA GLN A 271 -2.25 26.11 -10.89
C GLN A 271 -3.38 25.25 -10.31
N ASP A 272 -3.77 24.19 -11.01
CA ASP A 272 -4.87 23.30 -10.59
C ASP A 272 -4.38 22.16 -9.68
N GLU A 273 -3.06 21.95 -9.60
CA GLU A 273 -2.48 20.92 -8.74
C GLU A 273 -2.76 21.24 -7.26
N PRO A 274 -3.39 20.32 -6.51
CA PRO A 274 -3.56 20.46 -5.07
C PRO A 274 -2.20 20.52 -4.37
N ARG A 275 -1.90 21.66 -3.75
CA ARG A 275 -0.65 21.91 -3.02
C ARG A 275 -0.83 21.80 -1.51
N ALA A 276 0.25 21.46 -0.84
CA ALA A 276 0.38 21.46 0.61
C ALA A 276 1.78 21.95 1.00
N ASP A 277 1.98 22.33 2.25
CA ASP A 277 3.28 22.81 2.75
C ASP A 277 4.36 21.72 2.71
N LYS A 278 3.94 20.45 2.83
CA LYS A 278 4.80 19.28 2.69
C LYS A 278 4.17 18.26 1.75
N GLU A 279 5.01 17.43 1.14
CA GLU A 279 4.59 16.30 0.32
C GLU A 279 5.30 15.04 0.82
N TYR A 280 4.57 13.95 0.97
CA TYR A 280 5.10 12.65 1.40
C TYR A 280 4.53 11.53 0.54
N VAL A 281 5.39 10.62 0.08
CA VAL A 281 4.97 9.41 -0.64
C VAL A 281 5.00 8.24 0.33
N LEU A 282 3.96 7.42 0.31
CA LEU A 282 3.78 6.27 1.17
C LEU A 282 3.50 5.05 0.28
N GLN A 283 4.52 4.23 0.06
CA GLN A 283 4.43 2.97 -0.65
C GLN A 283 4.17 1.84 0.36
N LEU A 284 3.07 1.13 0.15
CA LEU A 284 2.57 0.10 1.06
C LEU A 284 3.06 -1.27 0.59
N GLN A 285 3.64 -2.05 1.48
CA GLN A 285 4.16 -3.38 1.16
C GLN A 285 3.95 -4.38 2.28
N GLU A 286 3.95 -5.64 1.90
CA GLU A 286 3.77 -6.81 2.74
C GLU A 286 4.96 -7.77 2.58
N TRP A 287 5.29 -8.50 3.64
CA TRP A 287 6.41 -9.43 3.65
C TRP A 287 6.04 -10.69 4.42
N LEU A 288 6.56 -11.82 3.94
CA LEU A 288 6.59 -13.06 4.68
C LEU A 288 8.04 -13.40 5.04
N TRP A 289 8.32 -13.39 6.34
CA TRP A 289 9.60 -13.86 6.89
C TRP A 289 9.32 -14.98 7.90
N ARG A 290 9.91 -16.16 7.69
CA ARG A 290 9.82 -17.30 8.62
C ARG A 290 11.09 -18.14 8.57
N ASP A 291 11.54 -18.63 9.72
CA ASP A 291 12.65 -19.58 9.86
C ASP A 291 13.95 -19.17 9.15
N GLY A 292 14.26 -17.86 9.12
CA GLY A 292 15.46 -17.35 8.46
C GLY A 292 15.31 -17.06 6.96
N TYR A 293 14.13 -17.31 6.39
CA TYR A 293 13.87 -17.14 4.96
C TYR A 293 12.86 -16.02 4.71
N THR A 294 13.04 -15.32 3.60
CA THR A 294 12.01 -14.45 3.01
C THR A 294 11.33 -15.19 1.88
N PHE A 295 10.01 -15.24 1.97
CA PHE A 295 9.13 -15.80 0.95
C PHE A 295 8.34 -14.65 0.30
N PRO A 296 7.92 -14.80 -0.95
CA PRO A 296 6.91 -13.91 -1.50
C PRO A 296 5.61 -14.02 -0.68
N ALA A 297 5.10 -12.87 -0.21
CA ALA A 297 3.82 -12.82 0.47
C ALA A 297 2.68 -13.03 -0.55
N MET A 298 1.75 -13.94 -0.26
CA MET A 298 0.64 -14.30 -1.15
C MET A 298 -0.65 -14.56 -0.36
N ILE A 299 -1.82 -14.41 -0.99
CA ILE A 299 -3.13 -14.77 -0.42
C ILE A 299 -3.33 -16.29 -0.51
N MET A 300 -2.49 -17.04 0.19
CA MET A 300 -2.50 -18.49 0.20
C MET A 300 -2.04 -18.99 1.56
N GLU A 301 -2.64 -20.09 2.03
CA GLU A 301 -2.28 -20.71 3.29
C GLU A 301 -0.78 -21.03 3.32
N GLY A 302 -0.14 -20.75 4.46
CA GLY A 302 1.32 -20.81 4.59
C GLY A 302 2.09 -19.64 3.96
N ALA A 303 1.53 -18.89 3.01
CA ALA A 303 2.18 -17.75 2.35
C ALA A 303 1.68 -16.36 2.77
N LEU A 304 0.72 -16.28 3.71
CA LEU A 304 0.21 -15.02 4.23
C LEU A 304 1.31 -14.16 4.89
N PRO A 305 1.34 -12.84 4.67
CA PRO A 305 2.35 -11.96 5.23
C PRO A 305 2.26 -11.88 6.76
N ASN A 306 3.41 -11.68 7.41
CA ASN A 306 3.51 -11.42 8.85
C ASN A 306 4.24 -10.12 9.19
N TYR A 307 4.75 -9.40 8.18
CA TYR A 307 5.31 -8.07 8.32
C TYR A 307 4.73 -7.14 7.27
N PHE A 308 4.54 -5.87 7.63
CA PHE A 308 3.93 -4.85 6.78
C PHE A 308 4.77 -3.57 6.87
N THR A 309 4.96 -2.86 5.76
CA THR A 309 5.91 -1.75 5.71
C THR A 309 5.41 -0.54 4.94
N ILE A 310 5.68 0.66 5.46
CA ILE A 310 5.59 1.92 4.73
C ILE A 310 6.99 2.29 4.31
N ASN A 311 7.21 2.49 3.01
CA ASN A 311 8.52 2.84 2.44
C ASN A 311 9.64 1.90 2.93
N GLY A 312 9.34 0.60 2.99
CA GLY A 312 10.31 -0.44 3.33
C GLY A 312 10.64 -0.54 4.81
N LYS A 313 9.96 0.19 5.70
CA LYS A 313 10.11 0.07 7.16
C LYS A 313 8.80 -0.30 7.82
N ALA A 314 8.88 -1.14 8.85
CA ALA A 314 7.75 -1.39 9.75
C ALA A 314 7.88 -0.47 10.97
N TYR A 315 6.77 -0.03 11.54
CA TYR A 315 6.80 0.72 12.80
C TYR A 315 7.46 -0.13 13.91
N PRO A 316 8.30 0.42 14.80
CA PRO A 316 8.57 1.86 15.03
C PRO A 316 9.67 2.47 14.16
N SER A 317 10.15 1.77 13.12
CA SER A 317 11.25 2.23 12.25
C SER A 317 10.80 3.07 11.06
N THR A 318 9.50 3.30 10.91
CA THR A 318 8.95 4.21 9.91
C THR A 318 9.33 5.65 10.23
N ASP A 319 9.32 6.50 9.19
CA ASP A 319 9.64 7.90 9.33
C ASP A 319 8.63 8.65 10.23
N THR A 320 8.95 9.89 10.58
CA THR A 320 8.02 10.78 11.28
C THR A 320 7.90 12.09 10.53
N ILE A 321 6.69 12.44 10.12
CA ILE A 321 6.39 13.71 9.45
C ILE A 321 6.28 14.80 10.52
N GLN A 322 7.15 15.81 10.46
CA GLN A 322 7.10 16.96 11.36
C GLN A 322 6.29 18.10 10.73
N LEU A 323 5.36 18.71 11.45
CA LEU A 323 4.56 19.86 11.00
C LEU A 323 4.44 20.90 12.13
N LYS A 324 4.01 22.11 11.77
CA LYS A 324 3.50 23.12 12.70
C LYS A 324 1.99 23.27 12.54
N VAL A 325 1.29 23.71 13.59
CA VAL A 325 -0.13 24.08 13.48
C VAL A 325 -0.32 25.07 12.33
N GLY A 326 -1.37 24.84 11.53
CA GLY A 326 -1.68 25.62 10.33
C GLY A 326 -1.10 25.03 9.05
N GLN A 327 0.00 24.26 9.11
CA GLN A 327 0.58 23.61 7.93
C GLN A 327 -0.29 22.45 7.41
N SER A 328 -0.05 22.07 6.17
CA SER A 328 -0.69 20.98 5.46
C SER A 328 0.35 20.00 4.91
N VAL A 329 -0.04 18.74 4.76
CA VAL A 329 0.75 17.72 4.08
C VAL A 329 -0.09 17.01 3.01
N LYS A 330 0.47 16.87 1.82
CA LYS A 330 -0.03 16.01 0.74
C LYS A 330 0.56 14.62 0.95
N LEU A 331 -0.27 13.65 1.32
CA LEU A 331 0.12 12.25 1.43
C LEU A 331 -0.27 11.54 0.14
N ARG A 332 0.71 10.96 -0.55
CA ARG A 332 0.52 10.17 -1.77
C ARG A 332 0.60 8.69 -1.41
N PHE A 333 -0.53 8.06 -1.18
CA PHE A 333 -0.60 6.62 -0.94
C PHE A 333 -0.46 5.86 -2.25
N ILE A 334 0.40 4.84 -2.27
CA ILE A 334 0.63 3.97 -3.41
C ILE A 334 0.54 2.52 -2.93
N GLY A 335 -0.47 1.78 -3.42
CA GLY A 335 -0.64 0.35 -3.18
C GLY A 335 0.35 -0.46 -4.01
N THR A 336 1.62 -0.47 -3.57
CA THR A 336 2.70 -1.23 -4.22
C THR A 336 2.69 -2.72 -3.86
N ASN A 337 1.85 -3.11 -2.92
CA ASN A 337 1.62 -4.49 -2.52
C ASN A 337 0.80 -5.26 -3.55
N ASN A 338 0.82 -6.60 -3.47
CA ASN A 338 0.12 -7.47 -4.41
C ASN A 338 -1.21 -8.02 -3.89
N ASN A 339 -1.42 -8.02 -2.57
CA ASN A 339 -2.44 -8.88 -1.97
C ASN A 339 -3.58 -8.09 -1.36
N PHE A 340 -3.35 -7.41 -0.23
CA PHE A 340 -4.41 -6.88 0.60
C PHE A 340 -4.79 -5.44 0.25
N VAL A 341 -6.06 -5.10 0.47
CA VAL A 341 -6.45 -3.70 0.56
C VAL A 341 -5.95 -3.15 1.91
N HIS A 342 -5.36 -1.96 1.89
CA HIS A 342 -4.94 -1.24 3.08
C HIS A 342 -5.84 -0.03 3.33
N PRO A 343 -6.81 -0.09 4.27
CA PRO A 343 -7.58 1.09 4.69
C PRO A 343 -6.69 2.06 5.45
N MET A 344 -6.14 3.06 4.77
CA MET A 344 -5.20 4.03 5.37
C MET A 344 -5.98 5.12 6.10
N HIS A 345 -5.91 5.08 7.44
CA HIS A 345 -6.53 6.03 8.36
C HIS A 345 -5.53 7.08 8.84
N VAL A 346 -5.97 8.33 9.01
CA VAL A 346 -5.16 9.41 9.61
C VAL A 346 -5.90 10.04 10.77
N HIS A 347 -5.32 9.96 11.96
CA HIS A 347 -5.88 10.57 13.16
C HIS A 347 -5.92 12.11 13.03
N GLY A 348 -6.83 12.74 13.79
CA GLY A 348 -6.97 14.21 13.79
C GLY A 348 -7.60 14.77 12.51
N GLY A 349 -8.36 13.92 11.81
CA GLY A 349 -8.99 14.17 10.53
C GLY A 349 -10.02 15.31 10.52
N PRO A 350 -10.79 15.42 9.41
CA PRO A 350 -10.62 14.67 8.16
C PRO A 350 -9.46 15.21 7.30
N PHE A 351 -9.00 14.39 6.35
CA PHE A 351 -8.27 14.84 5.16
C PHE A 351 -9.23 15.00 3.98
N GLU A 352 -8.79 15.71 2.94
CA GLU A 352 -9.51 15.81 1.67
C GLU A 352 -8.85 14.89 0.65
N VAL A 353 -9.62 14.05 -0.04
CA VAL A 353 -9.15 13.25 -1.18
C VAL A 353 -9.14 14.14 -2.42
N VAL A 354 -7.97 14.30 -3.02
CA VAL A 354 -7.74 15.29 -4.09
C VAL A 354 -7.29 14.69 -5.42
N ALA A 355 -6.78 13.45 -5.44
CA ALA A 355 -6.47 12.71 -6.65
C ALA A 355 -6.69 11.21 -6.47
N ARG A 356 -6.99 10.52 -7.58
CA ARG A 356 -7.07 9.06 -7.65
C ARG A 356 -6.35 8.57 -8.91
N ASP A 357 -5.49 7.57 -8.76
CA ASP A 357 -4.76 6.90 -9.85
C ASP A 357 -4.00 7.85 -10.78
N GLY A 358 -3.47 8.93 -10.21
CA GLY A 358 -2.74 9.99 -10.92
C GLY A 358 -3.61 11.15 -11.39
N LEU A 359 -4.93 10.96 -11.51
CA LEU A 359 -5.85 12.00 -11.96
C LEU A 359 -6.27 12.92 -10.81
N THR A 360 -5.98 14.21 -10.95
CA THR A 360 -6.44 15.23 -10.01
C THR A 360 -7.96 15.38 -10.12
N LEU A 361 -8.67 15.27 -8.99
CA LEU A 361 -10.11 15.44 -8.93
C LEU A 361 -10.47 16.92 -9.07
N LYS A 362 -11.49 17.19 -9.88
CA LYS A 362 -12.15 18.50 -9.93
C LYS A 362 -12.66 18.88 -8.54
N PRO A 363 -12.68 20.17 -8.16
CA PRO A 363 -13.12 20.60 -6.82
C PRO A 363 -14.48 20.00 -6.39
N SER A 364 -15.44 19.88 -7.31
CA SER A 364 -16.76 19.31 -7.04
C SER A 364 -16.79 17.79 -6.77
N ALA A 365 -15.71 17.08 -7.09
CA ALA A 365 -15.57 15.63 -6.90
C ALA A 365 -14.63 15.27 -5.74
N ARG A 366 -14.01 16.27 -5.10
CA ARG A 366 -13.22 16.08 -3.88
C ARG A 366 -14.14 15.84 -2.72
N PHE A 367 -13.69 15.04 -1.76
CA PHE A 367 -14.49 14.69 -0.59
C PHE A 367 -13.61 14.52 0.63
N LEU A 368 -14.21 14.73 1.81
CA LEU A 368 -13.54 14.52 3.08
C LEU A 368 -13.65 13.06 3.50
N ALA A 369 -12.56 12.53 4.04
CA ALA A 369 -12.50 11.22 4.66
C ALA A 369 -11.48 11.23 5.79
N ASP A 370 -11.58 10.27 6.70
CA ASP A 370 -10.51 9.95 7.65
C ASP A 370 -9.75 8.68 7.28
N THR A 371 -10.32 7.88 6.36
CA THR A 371 -9.82 6.58 5.94
C THR A 371 -10.08 6.39 4.45
N VAL A 372 -9.08 5.90 3.71
CA VAL A 372 -9.24 5.52 2.29
C VAL A 372 -8.71 4.12 2.05
N ASN A 373 -9.48 3.31 1.33
CA ASN A 373 -9.06 1.97 0.91
C ASN A 373 -8.05 2.08 -0.23
N VAL A 374 -6.81 1.67 0.03
CA VAL A 374 -5.74 1.61 -0.98
C VAL A 374 -5.53 0.15 -1.35
N GLY A 375 -6.10 -0.29 -2.47
CA GLY A 375 -5.90 -1.63 -3.01
C GLY A 375 -4.59 -1.77 -3.81
N PRO A 376 -4.18 -3.02 -4.13
CA PRO A 376 -3.08 -3.29 -5.05
C PRO A 376 -3.22 -2.48 -6.35
N GLY A 377 -2.17 -1.74 -6.71
CA GLY A 377 -2.12 -0.89 -7.90
C GLY A 377 -2.80 0.48 -7.75
N GLN A 378 -3.62 0.73 -6.73
CA GLN A 378 -4.30 2.02 -6.57
C GLN A 378 -3.40 3.11 -6.00
N ARG A 379 -3.68 4.36 -6.35
CA ARG A 379 -3.03 5.55 -5.77
C ARG A 379 -4.07 6.56 -5.32
N TYR A 380 -3.85 7.15 -4.16
CA TYR A 380 -4.65 8.25 -3.64
C TYR A 380 -3.75 9.38 -3.16
N ASP A 381 -4.02 10.60 -3.61
CA ASP A 381 -3.43 11.79 -3.01
C ASP A 381 -4.46 12.43 -2.08
N VAL A 382 -4.05 12.71 -0.85
CA VAL A 382 -4.90 13.38 0.14
C VAL A 382 -4.19 14.58 0.75
N ILE A 383 -4.94 15.62 1.10
CA ILE A 383 -4.43 16.78 1.84
C ILE A 383 -4.93 16.71 3.28
N TRP A 384 -3.98 16.61 4.21
CA TRP A 384 -4.24 16.66 5.65
C TRP A 384 -3.73 17.97 6.24
N LYS A 385 -4.51 18.61 7.12
CA LYS A 385 -4.15 19.89 7.75
C LYS A 385 -3.85 19.70 9.24
N ALA A 386 -2.73 20.25 9.68
CA ALA A 386 -2.30 20.29 11.07
C ALA A 386 -3.15 21.30 11.86
N ARG A 387 -4.27 20.83 12.41
CA ARG A 387 -5.24 21.68 13.12
C ARG A 387 -4.88 21.89 14.59
N LYS A 388 -4.25 20.90 15.23
CA LYS A 388 -3.88 20.90 16.65
C LYS A 388 -2.51 20.28 16.82
N SER A 389 -1.75 20.77 17.82
CA SER A 389 -0.50 20.16 18.24
C SER A 389 -0.72 18.77 18.81
N GLY A 390 0.29 17.90 18.70
CA GLY A 390 0.23 16.52 19.16
C GLY A 390 0.89 15.53 18.21
N THR A 391 0.80 14.25 18.55
CA THR A 391 1.21 13.15 17.68
C THR A 391 -0.02 12.47 17.12
N TRP A 392 -0.12 12.41 15.80
CA TRP A 392 -1.22 11.83 15.05
C TRP A 392 -0.70 10.63 14.26
N LEU A 393 -1.40 9.50 14.31
CA LEU A 393 -1.01 8.31 13.58
C LEU A 393 -1.55 8.34 12.15
N VAL A 394 -0.77 7.79 11.23
CA VAL A 394 -1.18 7.37 9.89
C VAL A 394 -1.00 5.86 9.86
N HIS A 395 -2.06 5.08 9.76
CA HIS A 395 -1.93 3.63 9.82
C HIS A 395 -2.99 2.89 9.00
N CYS A 396 -2.69 1.63 8.66
CA CYS A 396 -3.68 0.71 8.12
C CYS A 396 -4.71 0.36 9.21
N HIS A 397 -5.99 0.34 8.88
CA HIS A 397 -7.09 0.03 9.81
C HIS A 397 -7.50 -1.45 9.81
N ILE A 398 -6.63 -2.33 9.31
CA ILE A 398 -6.70 -3.78 9.54
C ILE A 398 -5.72 -4.09 10.68
N PRO A 399 -6.18 -4.56 11.86
CA PRO A 399 -5.32 -4.72 13.03
C PRO A 399 -4.11 -5.64 12.82
N HIS A 400 -4.26 -6.70 12.03
CA HIS A 400 -3.14 -7.59 11.68
C HIS A 400 -2.04 -6.88 10.87
N HIS A 401 -2.34 -5.76 10.22
CA HIS A 401 -1.37 -4.99 9.44
C HIS A 401 -0.62 -3.96 10.29
N THR A 402 -1.00 -3.79 11.57
CA THR A 402 -0.37 -2.88 12.53
C THR A 402 0.43 -3.61 13.60
N VAL A 403 0.90 -4.82 13.28
CA VAL A 403 1.75 -5.65 14.14
C VAL A 403 2.98 -6.13 13.36
N ASN A 404 4.03 -6.46 14.10
CA ASN A 404 5.24 -7.10 13.60
C ASN A 404 5.23 -8.56 14.03
N ASP A 405 4.91 -9.48 13.13
CA ASP A 405 4.79 -10.91 13.43
C ASP A 405 3.85 -11.18 14.63
N ASN A 406 2.66 -10.58 14.58
CA ASN A 406 1.63 -10.62 15.64
C ASN A 406 2.00 -9.94 16.97
N VAL A 407 3.07 -9.15 17.01
CA VAL A 407 3.47 -8.40 18.20
C VAL A 407 3.36 -6.89 17.94
N GLU A 408 2.75 -6.17 18.88
CA GLU A 408 2.83 -4.70 18.93
C GLU A 408 4.11 -4.26 19.66
N GLU A 409 4.82 -3.31 19.07
CA GLU A 409 6.02 -2.68 19.60
C GLU A 409 5.79 -1.17 19.73
N GLN A 410 5.93 -0.62 20.94
CA GLN A 410 5.75 0.82 21.20
C GLN A 410 4.36 1.35 20.76
N GLY A 411 3.31 0.56 21.03
CA GLY A 411 1.92 0.93 20.76
C GLY A 411 1.47 0.76 19.30
N GLY A 412 2.22 0.01 18.49
CA GLY A 412 1.82 -0.33 17.13
C GLY A 412 2.84 -1.23 16.44
N GLY A 413 2.80 -1.27 15.11
CA GLY A 413 3.65 -2.13 14.30
C GLY A 413 3.32 -1.94 12.82
N GLY A 414 4.00 -2.67 11.96
CA GLY A 414 3.63 -2.79 10.56
C GLY A 414 3.44 -1.46 9.82
N LEU A 415 2.31 -1.33 9.14
CA LEU A 415 1.87 -0.14 8.38
C LEU A 415 1.38 0.98 9.30
N THR A 416 2.28 1.53 10.11
CA THR A 416 2.02 2.65 11.01
C THR A 416 3.12 3.71 10.87
N MET A 417 2.76 5.00 10.87
CA MET A 417 3.67 6.14 10.82
C MET A 417 3.15 7.26 11.71
N LYS A 418 4.03 8.19 12.12
CA LYS A 418 3.67 9.35 12.95
C LYS A 418 3.70 10.65 12.16
N ILE A 419 2.73 11.51 12.42
CA ILE A 419 2.75 12.94 12.15
C ILE A 419 2.86 13.67 13.50
N VAL A 420 3.92 14.42 13.71
CA VAL A 420 4.13 15.23 14.91
C VAL A 420 3.89 16.69 14.56
N VAL A 421 2.90 17.31 15.21
CA VAL A 421 2.54 18.71 15.03
C VAL A 421 3.00 19.52 16.24
N LYS A 422 3.87 20.50 16.01
CA LYS A 422 4.30 21.49 17.01
C LYS A 422 3.40 22.73 16.98
N GLY A 423 3.26 23.37 18.14
CA GLY A 423 2.49 24.61 18.32
C GLY A 423 3.00 25.78 17.50
#